data_AF-A0A561BKB8-F1
#
_entry.id   AF-A0A561BKB8-F1
#
_cell.length_a   1.000
_cell.length_b   1.000
_cell.length_c   1.000
_cell.angle_alpha   90.00
_cell.angle_beta   90.00
_cell.angle_gamma   90.00
#
_symmetry.space_group_name_H-M   'P 1'
#
loop_
_entity.id
_entity.type
_entity.pdbx_description
1 polymer ?
#
loop_
_entity_poly.entity_id
_entity_poly.type
_entity_poly.pdbx_seq_one_letter_code
_entity_poly.pdbx_strand_id
1 'polypeptide(L)'
;MKRSTRLLAVLALTALSAAPAVSAHAVTPTPTPRPTVDTPTPAKPSKTRPTYRYTPPDFAGDRKKKEAAAATYMNEVAAKLGEPGLYVDPKVTKLTASEISELTASAKAAAAPMRIAVIPASAIDTSLVGGYYPDLAWDGEEIADQLYDRVGVEGVYAVLVDASSEKAGRGFHAVQRADTGPTYYVGKGVDDAVDCCAPDYEEMLARFIQVAQVVDKPFYVDAAPWAGGAAGLAGLWWGVTALGARRARRADEKAHLEISRPLLTEEIIALSQQVSALPTTSDPQQSKLSKDVLDTVEKARHRLDKAEGDKDTEAVATLLGSARYGLLCLDALRAGKPVPEPTPPCFFDPRHGPSTSSASWAPPEGGKQRSVEVCVECAARLAADQEPDVRMVTLRNHPRPYWTLGEELASYIDGYWSQGDGRSWRFPDDDARRAGEQMRSRWRSRRPGARFSRFTSDVGTSVSSWSASRGDDNDSVWSSGSSRSRSWSSRTRSSSGGSSRRSSRRSGGSRGF
;
A
#
# COMPACT_ATOMS: atom_id res chain seq x y z
N MET A 1 41.25 -2.16 10.45
CA MET A 1 41.86 -2.72 9.22
C MET A 1 41.03 -2.24 8.03
N LYS A 2 41.52 -1.21 7.33
CA LYS A 2 40.96 -0.65 6.09
C LYS A 2 42.13 -0.59 5.08
N ARG A 3 41.99 -1.24 3.93
CA ARG A 3 42.88 -1.16 2.74
C ARG A 3 41.93 -1.08 1.54
N SER A 4 41.83 -0.04 0.72
CA SER A 4 42.82 0.75 -0.04
C SER A 4 43.42 -0.01 -1.24
N THR A 5 42.88 0.24 -2.43
CA THR A 5 43.44 0.06 -3.79
C THR A 5 42.43 0.73 -4.75
N ARG A 6 42.65 1.90 -5.41
CA ARG A 6 43.59 2.31 -6.48
C ARG A 6 43.62 1.24 -7.61
N LEU A 7 43.47 1.52 -8.92
CA LEU A 7 43.65 2.71 -9.76
C LEU A 7 43.21 2.31 -11.20
N LEU A 8 42.63 3.22 -12.01
CA LEU A 8 43.01 3.42 -13.43
C LEU A 8 42.21 4.57 -14.05
N ALA A 9 42.94 5.66 -14.30
CA ALA A 9 42.56 6.79 -15.12
C ALA A 9 43.08 6.55 -16.55
N VAL A 10 42.33 6.98 -17.57
CA VAL A 10 42.82 7.10 -18.96
C VAL A 10 42.59 8.51 -19.45
N LEU A 11 43.63 9.02 -20.11
CA LEU A 11 43.93 10.38 -20.50
C LEU A 11 42.98 11.00 -21.54
N ALA A 12 42.91 12.33 -21.46
CA ALA A 12 42.53 13.26 -22.51
C ALA A 12 43.61 13.37 -23.62
N LEU A 13 43.18 13.60 -24.86
CA LEU A 13 43.98 14.29 -25.88
C LEU A 13 43.08 15.10 -26.83
N THR A 14 43.50 16.34 -27.04
CA THR A 14 42.92 17.44 -27.82
C THR A 14 43.39 17.44 -29.29
N ALA A 15 42.58 18.01 -30.20
CA ALA A 15 42.91 18.67 -31.50
C ALA A 15 41.78 18.38 -32.53
N LEU A 16 41.38 19.20 -33.51
CA LEU A 16 41.55 20.61 -33.87
C LEU A 16 40.56 20.88 -35.03
N SER A 17 40.07 22.12 -35.09
CA SER A 17 39.35 22.90 -36.11
C SER A 17 39.27 22.42 -37.59
N ALA A 18 38.12 22.66 -38.25
CA ALA A 18 38.03 23.38 -39.54
C ALA A 18 36.57 23.65 -39.97
N ALA A 19 36.27 24.91 -40.29
CA ALA A 19 35.09 25.37 -41.02
C ALA A 19 35.50 25.76 -42.46
N PRO A 20 34.60 25.80 -43.45
CA PRO A 20 34.85 26.52 -44.69
C PRO A 20 34.03 27.81 -44.79
N ALA A 21 34.69 28.80 -45.38
CA ALA A 21 34.33 30.19 -45.49
C ALA A 21 33.42 30.50 -46.69
N VAL A 22 32.72 31.63 -46.53
CA VAL A 22 32.08 32.43 -47.57
C VAL A 22 33.14 33.05 -48.49
N SER A 23 32.85 33.15 -49.78
CA SER A 23 33.54 34.10 -50.67
C SER A 23 32.54 34.67 -51.68
N ALA A 24 32.38 35.99 -51.64
CA ALA A 24 31.72 36.80 -52.64
C ALA A 24 32.78 37.31 -53.63
N HIS A 25 32.43 37.43 -54.92
CA HIS A 25 33.05 38.43 -55.81
C HIS A 25 32.10 38.90 -56.91
N ALA A 26 32.28 40.19 -57.21
CA ALA A 26 31.54 41.15 -58.01
C ALA A 26 31.77 40.94 -59.54
N VAL A 27 30.82 41.18 -60.46
CA VAL A 27 30.39 42.43 -61.16
C VAL A 27 30.96 42.58 -62.60
N THR A 28 30.04 42.48 -63.59
CA THR A 28 30.01 43.02 -65.00
C THR A 28 31.14 42.70 -66.00
N PRO A 29 30.98 42.90 -67.36
CA PRO A 29 29.94 43.63 -68.09
C PRO A 29 29.28 42.92 -69.31
N THR A 30 28.16 43.52 -69.71
CA THR A 30 27.41 43.38 -70.97
C THR A 30 28.25 43.52 -72.24
N PRO A 31 27.93 42.77 -73.30
CA PRO A 31 27.94 43.35 -74.64
C PRO A 31 26.57 43.28 -75.33
N THR A 32 26.22 44.43 -75.90
CA THR A 32 25.09 44.70 -76.81
C THR A 32 25.25 43.97 -78.14
N PRO A 33 24.20 43.36 -78.71
CA PRO A 33 24.11 43.18 -80.15
C PRO A 33 23.17 44.21 -80.79
N ARG A 34 23.61 44.76 -81.92
CA ARG A 34 22.88 45.66 -82.83
C ARG A 34 22.31 44.85 -84.02
N PRO A 35 21.48 45.46 -84.89
CA PRO A 35 20.08 45.12 -85.13
C PRO A 35 19.87 44.21 -86.35
N THR A 36 18.83 43.36 -86.33
CA THR A 36 18.26 42.80 -87.55
C THR A 36 16.93 43.46 -87.84
N VAL A 37 16.91 44.17 -88.96
CA VAL A 37 15.73 44.78 -89.57
C VAL A 37 14.96 43.66 -90.27
N ASP A 38 13.77 43.32 -89.78
CA ASP A 38 12.78 42.60 -90.57
C ASP A 38 11.48 43.41 -90.57
N THR A 39 11.11 43.83 -91.78
CA THR A 39 9.92 44.63 -92.10
C THR A 39 8.72 43.69 -92.26
N PRO A 40 7.49 44.11 -91.92
CA PRO A 40 6.39 43.19 -91.60
C PRO A 40 5.58 42.77 -92.84
N THR A 41 4.96 41.59 -92.78
CA THR A 41 3.86 41.20 -93.68
C THR A 41 2.57 41.03 -92.86
N PRO A 42 1.42 41.62 -93.27
CA PRO A 42 0.26 41.77 -92.41
C PRO A 42 -0.68 40.55 -92.47
N ALA A 43 -1.20 40.08 -91.33
CA ALA A 43 -2.32 39.14 -91.33
C ALA A 43 -3.25 39.30 -90.10
N LYS A 44 -4.42 39.88 -90.39
CA LYS A 44 -5.76 39.74 -89.80
C LYS A 44 -6.02 40.14 -88.32
N PRO A 45 -6.99 41.05 -88.06
CA PRO A 45 -7.46 41.33 -86.70
C PRO A 45 -8.36 40.20 -86.20
N SER A 46 -7.90 39.43 -85.18
CA SER A 46 -8.78 38.55 -84.41
C SER A 46 -9.44 39.34 -83.28
N LYS A 47 -10.76 39.41 -83.27
CA LYS A 47 -11.56 39.96 -82.16
C LYS A 47 -11.40 39.07 -80.92
N THR A 48 -10.45 39.37 -80.03
CA THR A 48 -10.33 38.70 -78.73
C THR A 48 -11.28 39.35 -77.74
N ARG A 49 -12.33 38.62 -77.35
CA ARG A 49 -13.17 38.93 -76.19
C ARG A 49 -12.29 38.97 -74.93
N PRO A 50 -12.45 39.92 -73.99
CA PRO A 50 -11.70 39.90 -72.74
C PRO A 50 -12.04 38.63 -71.97
N THR A 51 -11.05 37.79 -71.72
CA THR A 51 -11.14 36.66 -70.81
C THR A 51 -10.99 37.19 -69.39
N TYR A 52 -12.10 37.29 -68.65
CA TYR A 52 -12.04 37.51 -67.21
C TYR A 52 -11.36 36.30 -66.57
N ARG A 53 -10.11 36.45 -66.13
CA ARG A 53 -9.45 35.46 -65.27
C ARG A 53 -10.07 35.58 -63.88
N TYR A 54 -10.77 34.54 -63.46
CA TYR A 54 -11.20 34.40 -62.07
C TYR A 54 -9.96 34.18 -61.20
N THR A 55 -9.66 35.12 -60.31
CA THR A 55 -8.69 34.94 -59.23
C THR A 55 -9.43 34.30 -58.06
N PRO A 56 -9.04 33.09 -57.60
CA PRO A 56 -9.65 32.48 -56.42
C PRO A 56 -9.49 33.39 -55.20
N PRO A 57 -10.49 33.50 -54.30
CA PRO A 57 -10.37 34.26 -53.07
C PRO A 57 -9.23 33.72 -52.19
N ASP A 58 -8.41 34.61 -51.63
CA ASP A 58 -7.38 34.26 -50.65
C ASP A 58 -8.00 34.12 -49.25
N PHE A 59 -8.72 33.02 -49.06
CA PHE A 59 -9.35 32.72 -47.77
C PHE A 59 -8.33 32.62 -46.62
N ALA A 60 -7.08 32.25 -46.88
CA ALA A 60 -6.05 32.17 -45.85
C ALA A 60 -5.59 33.56 -45.40
N GLY A 61 -5.33 34.47 -46.35
CA GLY A 61 -4.97 35.85 -46.06
C GLY A 61 -6.10 36.63 -45.38
N ASP A 62 -7.36 36.40 -45.79
CA ASP A 62 -8.50 37.07 -45.18
C ASP A 62 -8.79 36.58 -43.75
N ARG A 63 -8.58 35.29 -43.47
CA ARG A 63 -8.67 34.76 -42.09
C ARG A 63 -7.61 35.38 -41.20
N LYS A 64 -6.37 35.46 -41.67
CA LYS A 64 -5.27 36.10 -40.93
C LYS A 64 -5.54 37.57 -40.62
N LYS A 65 -6.20 38.31 -41.52
CA LYS A 65 -6.62 39.69 -41.25
C LYS A 65 -7.71 39.75 -40.17
N LYS A 66 -8.67 38.83 -40.17
CA LYS A 66 -9.71 38.74 -39.14
C LYS A 66 -9.15 38.34 -37.77
N GLU A 67 -8.24 37.37 -37.72
CA GLU A 67 -7.50 37.00 -36.51
C GLU A 67 -6.71 38.20 -35.96
N ALA A 68 -6.04 38.97 -36.82
CA ALA A 68 -5.33 40.19 -36.41
C ALA A 68 -6.30 41.25 -35.84
N ALA A 69 -7.48 41.42 -36.45
CA ALA A 69 -8.50 42.33 -35.94
C ALA A 69 -9.05 41.87 -34.58
N ALA A 70 -9.32 40.58 -34.40
CA ALA A 70 -9.72 39.99 -33.12
C ALA A 70 -8.64 40.18 -32.05
N ALA A 71 -7.36 40.06 -32.42
CA ALA A 71 -6.24 40.31 -31.52
C ALA A 71 -6.13 41.78 -31.10
N THR A 72 -6.35 42.72 -32.02
CA THR A 72 -6.42 44.16 -31.70
C THR A 72 -7.58 44.44 -30.75
N TYR A 73 -8.76 43.87 -31.00
CA TYR A 73 -9.91 44.00 -30.10
C TYR A 73 -9.62 43.47 -28.69
N MET A 74 -9.02 42.28 -28.57
CA MET A 74 -8.66 41.73 -27.26
C MET A 74 -7.62 42.57 -26.52
N ASN A 75 -6.75 43.31 -27.22
CA ASN A 75 -5.85 44.28 -26.57
C ASN A 75 -6.62 45.45 -25.95
N GLU A 76 -7.68 45.92 -26.60
CA GLU A 76 -8.54 46.98 -26.07
C GLU A 76 -9.32 46.50 -24.84
N VAL A 77 -9.87 45.29 -24.89
CA VAL A 77 -10.56 44.65 -23.75
C VAL A 77 -9.60 44.48 -22.57
N ALA A 78 -8.39 43.98 -22.82
CA ALA A 78 -7.36 43.82 -21.80
C ALA A 78 -6.98 45.17 -21.14
N ALA A 79 -6.87 46.24 -21.93
CA ALA A 79 -6.57 47.58 -21.40
C ALA A 79 -7.67 48.09 -20.45
N LYS A 80 -8.93 47.66 -20.63
CA LYS A 80 -10.05 47.99 -19.72
C LYS A 80 -10.07 47.13 -18.45
N LEU A 81 -9.41 45.97 -18.46
CA LEU A 81 -9.33 45.02 -17.35
C LEU A 81 -7.96 45.01 -16.67
N GLY A 82 -7.23 46.14 -16.69
CA GLY A 82 -5.99 46.29 -15.91
C GLY A 82 -6.20 46.04 -14.42
N GLU A 83 -7.30 46.56 -13.87
CA GLU A 83 -7.76 46.30 -12.51
C GLU A 83 -8.82 45.17 -12.48
N PRO A 84 -8.96 44.44 -11.36
CA PRO A 84 -10.07 43.51 -11.16
C PRO A 84 -11.44 44.19 -11.34
N GLY A 85 -12.38 43.46 -11.92
CA GLY A 85 -13.72 43.96 -12.24
C GLY A 85 -14.34 43.27 -13.44
N LEU A 86 -15.46 43.83 -13.89
CA LEU A 86 -16.23 43.39 -15.04
C LEU A 86 -16.18 44.45 -16.13
N TYR A 87 -15.90 44.03 -17.37
CA TYR A 87 -16.02 44.85 -18.56
C TYR A 87 -17.08 44.24 -19.49
N VAL A 88 -18.03 45.04 -19.93
CA VAL A 88 -19.07 44.64 -20.89
C VAL A 88 -18.95 45.51 -22.13
N ASP A 89 -18.84 44.90 -23.30
CA ASP A 89 -18.80 45.62 -24.57
C ASP A 89 -20.16 46.29 -24.85
N PRO A 90 -20.20 47.55 -25.30
CA PRO A 90 -21.45 48.27 -25.59
C PRO A 90 -22.38 47.60 -26.61
N LYS A 91 -21.88 46.68 -27.44
CA LYS A 91 -22.71 45.92 -28.40
C LYS A 91 -23.51 44.80 -27.73
N VAL A 92 -23.19 44.42 -26.49
CA VAL A 92 -23.95 43.45 -25.69
C VAL A 92 -25.10 44.16 -25.00
N THR A 93 -26.34 43.79 -25.34
CA THR A 93 -27.57 44.45 -24.83
C THR A 93 -28.30 43.66 -23.76
N LYS A 94 -27.78 42.50 -23.37
CA LYS A 94 -28.39 41.55 -22.43
C LYS A 94 -28.23 41.93 -20.95
N LEU A 95 -27.45 42.96 -20.63
CA LEU A 95 -27.20 43.43 -19.25
C LEU A 95 -27.56 44.92 -19.13
N THR A 96 -28.18 45.30 -18.01
CA THR A 96 -28.50 46.70 -17.70
C THR A 96 -27.32 47.41 -17.04
N ALA A 97 -27.31 48.76 -17.08
CA ALA A 97 -26.25 49.54 -16.46
C ALA A 97 -26.15 49.34 -14.93
N SER A 98 -27.28 49.08 -14.26
CA SER A 98 -27.32 48.75 -12.83
C SER A 98 -26.67 47.39 -12.55
N GLU A 99 -27.04 46.35 -13.31
CA GLU A 99 -26.47 45.00 -13.16
C GLU A 99 -24.96 44.99 -13.38
N ILE A 100 -24.49 45.70 -14.41
CA ILE A 100 -23.06 45.84 -14.68
C ILE A 100 -22.34 46.48 -13.49
N SER A 101 -22.93 47.51 -12.87
CA SER A 101 -22.33 48.19 -11.73
C SER A 101 -22.26 47.29 -10.48
N GLU A 102 -23.29 46.51 -10.21
CA GLU A 102 -23.38 45.59 -9.07
C GLU A 102 -22.42 44.39 -9.23
N LEU A 103 -22.37 43.81 -10.43
CA LEU A 103 -21.44 42.73 -10.76
C LEU A 103 -19.98 43.22 -10.74
N THR A 104 -19.72 44.44 -11.24
CA THR A 104 -18.38 45.04 -11.17
C THR A 104 -17.95 45.25 -9.71
N ALA A 105 -18.84 45.73 -8.86
CA ALA A 105 -18.57 45.89 -7.43
C ALA A 105 -18.32 44.54 -6.74
N SER A 106 -19.13 43.53 -7.07
CA SER A 106 -18.98 42.16 -6.55
C SER A 106 -17.67 41.51 -6.98
N ALA A 107 -17.27 41.66 -8.24
CA ALA A 107 -16.00 41.16 -8.75
C ALA A 107 -14.79 41.87 -8.11
N LYS A 108 -14.90 43.18 -7.84
CA LYS A 108 -13.87 43.95 -7.12
C LYS A 108 -13.73 43.57 -5.66
N ALA A 109 -14.83 43.21 -5.01
CA ALA A 109 -14.87 42.82 -3.60
C ALA A 109 -14.49 41.34 -3.37
N ALA A 110 -14.41 40.53 -4.44
CA ALA A 110 -14.10 39.12 -4.35
C ALA A 110 -12.71 38.86 -3.76
N ALA A 111 -12.56 37.77 -3.01
CA ALA A 111 -11.26 37.38 -2.44
C ALA A 111 -10.22 37.01 -3.51
N ALA A 112 -10.68 36.55 -4.69
CA ALA A 112 -9.84 36.33 -5.86
C ALA A 112 -9.79 37.60 -6.72
N PRO A 113 -8.63 38.01 -7.25
CA PRO A 113 -8.55 39.12 -8.19
C PRO A 113 -9.13 38.70 -9.55
N MET A 114 -10.44 38.93 -9.73
CA MET A 114 -11.21 38.51 -10.90
C MET A 114 -11.28 39.60 -11.97
N ARG A 115 -11.03 39.22 -13.23
CA ARG A 115 -11.16 40.05 -14.42
C ARG A 115 -12.10 39.35 -15.39
N ILE A 116 -13.29 39.92 -15.56
CA ILE A 116 -14.37 39.31 -16.31
C ILE A 116 -14.67 40.18 -17.53
N ALA A 117 -14.70 39.60 -18.72
CA ALA A 117 -15.07 40.27 -19.95
C ALA A 117 -16.37 39.67 -20.52
N VAL A 118 -17.31 40.51 -20.94
CA VAL A 118 -18.49 40.11 -21.71
C VAL A 118 -18.38 40.75 -23.09
N ILE A 119 -18.20 39.94 -24.12
CA ILE A 119 -17.86 40.39 -25.47
C ILE A 119 -18.81 39.79 -26.51
N PRO A 120 -19.18 40.51 -27.58
CA PRO A 120 -20.00 39.95 -28.64
C PRO A 120 -19.15 39.00 -29.50
N ALA A 121 -19.72 37.86 -29.90
CA ALA A 121 -19.03 36.91 -30.80
C ALA A 121 -18.57 37.58 -32.10
N SER A 122 -19.33 38.57 -32.60
CA SER A 122 -18.98 39.33 -33.80
C SER A 122 -17.63 40.08 -33.72
N ALA A 123 -17.11 40.37 -32.53
CA ALA A 123 -15.82 41.06 -32.37
C ALA A 123 -14.62 40.13 -32.60
N ILE A 124 -14.83 38.81 -32.49
CA ILE A 124 -13.78 37.79 -32.61
C ILE A 124 -14.11 36.72 -33.68
N ASP A 125 -15.11 36.98 -34.52
CA ASP A 125 -15.55 36.07 -35.57
C ASP A 125 -14.63 36.13 -36.80
N THR A 126 -14.03 34.98 -37.11
CA THR A 126 -13.11 34.75 -38.22
C THR A 126 -13.79 34.14 -39.45
N SER A 127 -15.09 33.85 -39.38
CA SER A 127 -15.85 33.22 -40.47
C SER A 127 -15.81 34.04 -41.77
N LEU A 128 -15.40 33.46 -42.88
CA LEU A 128 -15.16 34.20 -44.14
C LEU A 128 -16.40 34.35 -45.03
N VAL A 129 -17.39 33.50 -44.79
CA VAL A 129 -18.69 33.48 -45.45
C VAL A 129 -19.69 33.41 -44.30
N GLY A 130 -20.75 34.23 -44.30
CA GLY A 130 -21.74 34.33 -43.21
C GLY A 130 -22.39 32.99 -42.87
N GLY A 131 -21.66 32.18 -42.12
CA GLY A 131 -22.01 30.83 -41.72
C GLY A 131 -23.10 30.89 -40.66
N TYR A 132 -23.80 29.77 -40.50
CA TYR A 132 -24.86 29.65 -39.52
C TYR A 132 -24.33 29.71 -38.06
N TYR A 133 -23.02 29.48 -37.89
CA TYR A 133 -22.30 29.56 -36.62
C TYR A 133 -21.02 30.39 -36.79
N PRO A 134 -20.69 31.29 -35.84
CA PRO A 134 -19.45 32.05 -35.88
C PRO A 134 -18.24 31.13 -35.66
N ASP A 135 -17.12 31.44 -36.32
CA ASP A 135 -15.85 30.74 -36.13
C ASP A 135 -14.94 31.63 -35.28
N LEU A 136 -14.88 31.37 -33.98
CA LEU A 136 -14.19 32.27 -33.05
C LEU A 136 -12.68 32.15 -33.20
N ALA A 137 -11.96 33.28 -33.09
CA ALA A 137 -10.51 33.30 -33.13
C ALA A 137 -9.85 32.45 -32.02
N TRP A 138 -10.55 32.27 -30.90
CA TRP A 138 -10.18 31.40 -29.78
C TRP A 138 -11.43 30.76 -29.19
N ASP A 139 -11.32 29.50 -28.77
CA ASP A 139 -12.40 28.73 -28.14
C ASP A 139 -12.01 28.25 -26.73
N GLY A 140 -13.02 27.82 -25.95
CA GLY A 140 -12.79 27.22 -24.65
C GLY A 140 -12.02 28.11 -23.66
N GLU A 141 -11.13 27.51 -22.88
CA GLU A 141 -10.28 28.21 -21.91
C GLU A 141 -9.25 29.14 -22.57
N GLU A 142 -8.92 28.93 -23.86
CA GLU A 142 -7.91 29.71 -24.58
C GLU A 142 -8.30 31.19 -24.67
N ILE A 143 -9.59 31.50 -24.82
CA ILE A 143 -10.06 32.89 -24.89
C ILE A 143 -9.78 33.68 -23.59
N ALA A 144 -9.84 33.00 -22.44
CA ALA A 144 -9.55 33.61 -21.14
C ALA A 144 -8.04 33.72 -20.91
N ASP A 145 -7.25 32.79 -21.45
CA ASP A 145 -5.79 32.88 -21.48
C ASP A 145 -5.30 34.06 -22.34
N GLN A 146 -5.93 34.31 -23.48
CA GLN A 146 -5.60 35.47 -24.32
C GLN A 146 -5.77 36.80 -23.56
N LEU A 147 -6.74 36.87 -22.64
CA LEU A 147 -6.92 38.03 -21.78
C LEU A 147 -5.79 38.12 -20.74
N TYR A 148 -5.41 37.01 -20.12
CA TYR A 148 -4.27 36.96 -19.21
C TYR A 148 -2.96 37.39 -19.88
N ASP A 149 -2.63 36.84 -21.06
CA ASP A 149 -1.38 37.12 -21.77
C ASP A 149 -1.20 38.60 -22.10
N ARG A 150 -2.30 39.35 -22.22
CA ARG A 150 -2.31 40.79 -22.51
C ARG A 150 -2.29 41.65 -21.26
N VAL A 151 -2.99 41.24 -20.19
CA VAL A 151 -3.00 42.00 -18.92
C VAL A 151 -1.71 41.73 -18.13
N GLY A 152 -1.20 40.51 -18.14
CA GLY A 152 0.11 40.14 -17.60
C GLY A 152 0.21 40.15 -16.07
N VAL A 153 -0.89 39.93 -15.36
CA VAL A 153 -0.92 39.91 -13.88
C VAL A 153 -1.65 38.67 -13.37
N GLU A 154 -1.32 38.20 -12.17
CA GLU A 154 -1.97 37.03 -11.60
C GLU A 154 -3.45 37.31 -11.28
N GLY A 155 -4.29 36.30 -11.51
CA GLY A 155 -5.69 36.33 -11.12
C GLY A 155 -6.58 35.34 -11.84
N VAL A 156 -7.89 35.54 -11.66
CA VAL A 156 -8.93 34.77 -12.32
C VAL A 156 -9.42 35.57 -13.53
N TYR A 157 -9.39 34.96 -14.69
CA TYR A 157 -9.79 35.55 -15.96
C TYR A 157 -11.00 34.81 -16.47
N ALA A 158 -12.09 35.50 -16.73
CA ALA A 158 -13.31 34.91 -17.26
C ALA A 158 -13.78 35.70 -18.48
N VAL A 159 -14.26 35.01 -19.50
CA VAL A 159 -14.83 35.60 -20.69
C VAL A 159 -16.18 34.94 -20.96
N LEU A 160 -17.20 35.77 -21.09
CA LEU A 160 -18.52 35.40 -21.58
C LEU A 160 -18.67 35.95 -22.99
N VAL A 161 -18.69 35.06 -23.97
CA VAL A 161 -19.02 35.42 -25.35
C VAL A 161 -20.53 35.52 -25.48
N ASP A 162 -21.02 36.56 -26.16
CA ASP A 162 -22.43 36.75 -26.51
C ASP A 162 -22.68 36.37 -27.97
N ALA A 163 -23.31 35.21 -28.20
CA ALA A 163 -23.73 34.72 -29.52
C ALA A 163 -25.22 34.32 -29.58
N SER A 164 -25.79 34.40 -30.78
CA SER A 164 -27.21 34.13 -31.06
C SER A 164 -27.62 32.65 -30.89
N SER A 165 -26.67 31.72 -30.86
CA SER A 165 -26.89 30.27 -30.71
C SER A 165 -26.79 29.76 -29.26
N GLU A 166 -26.65 30.66 -28.28
CA GLU A 166 -26.23 30.35 -26.90
C GLU A 166 -27.35 30.11 -25.88
N LYS A 167 -28.39 29.35 -26.23
CA LYS A 167 -29.43 28.97 -25.24
C LYS A 167 -28.94 28.10 -24.06
N ALA A 168 -27.62 27.95 -23.83
CA ALA A 168 -27.06 27.03 -22.84
C ALA A 168 -25.73 27.49 -22.17
N GLY A 169 -25.40 28.80 -22.18
CA GLY A 169 -24.22 29.32 -21.44
C GLY A 169 -22.85 28.81 -21.91
N ARG A 170 -22.76 28.23 -23.12
CA ARG A 170 -21.56 27.57 -23.65
C ARG A 170 -20.40 28.50 -24.02
N GLY A 171 -20.63 29.81 -24.09
CA GLY A 171 -19.60 30.82 -24.32
C GLY A 171 -18.91 31.34 -23.05
N PHE A 172 -19.20 30.74 -21.88
CA PHE A 172 -18.58 31.15 -20.62
C PHE A 172 -17.38 30.27 -20.27
N HIS A 173 -16.20 30.88 -20.23
CA HIS A 173 -14.94 30.20 -19.94
C HIS A 173 -14.12 31.02 -18.95
N ALA A 174 -13.42 30.34 -18.05
CA ALA A 174 -12.55 31.02 -17.09
C ALA A 174 -11.32 30.18 -16.75
N VAL A 175 -10.21 30.88 -16.50
CA VAL A 175 -8.92 30.31 -16.11
C VAL A 175 -8.38 31.04 -14.89
N GLN A 176 -7.55 30.36 -14.11
CA GLN A 176 -6.75 30.97 -13.06
C GLN A 176 -5.28 30.93 -13.45
N ARG A 177 -4.59 32.07 -13.32
CA ARG A 177 -3.15 32.18 -13.49
C ARG A 177 -2.54 32.77 -12.22
N ALA A 178 -1.77 31.96 -11.50
CA ALA A 178 -1.05 32.36 -10.31
C ALA A 178 0.24 31.52 -10.21
N ASP A 179 1.39 32.18 -10.12
CA ASP A 179 2.67 31.55 -9.82
C ASP A 179 2.83 31.36 -8.31
N THR A 180 2.27 32.29 -7.52
CA THR A 180 2.23 32.20 -6.06
C THR A 180 0.86 32.58 -5.50
N GLY A 181 0.25 31.73 -4.68
CA GLY A 181 -1.03 32.06 -4.01
C GLY A 181 -2.01 30.88 -3.92
N PRO A 182 -3.20 31.11 -3.33
CA PRO A 182 -4.25 30.11 -3.27
C PRO A 182 -4.85 29.84 -4.66
N THR A 183 -5.14 28.57 -4.93
CA THR A 183 -6.00 28.16 -6.06
C THR A 183 -7.47 28.35 -5.67
N TYR A 184 -8.33 28.64 -6.64
CA TYR A 184 -9.76 28.84 -6.41
C TYR A 184 -10.61 27.87 -7.25
N TYR A 185 -11.88 27.68 -6.87
CA TYR A 185 -12.85 26.85 -7.59
C TYR A 185 -13.34 27.49 -8.91
N VAL A 186 -12.42 27.88 -9.81
CA VAL A 186 -12.77 28.56 -11.08
C VAL A 186 -13.57 27.65 -12.02
N GLY A 187 -13.09 26.44 -12.28
CA GLY A 187 -13.79 25.49 -13.15
C GLY A 187 -15.17 25.09 -12.61
N LYS A 188 -15.27 24.82 -11.30
CA LYS A 188 -16.56 24.58 -10.63
C LYS A 188 -17.45 25.83 -10.66
N GLY A 189 -16.87 27.03 -10.58
CA GLY A 189 -17.62 28.28 -10.68
C GLY A 189 -18.26 28.46 -12.06
N VAL A 190 -17.55 28.08 -13.13
CA VAL A 190 -18.10 28.08 -14.50
C VAL A 190 -19.23 27.05 -14.61
N ASP A 191 -19.01 25.82 -14.14
CA ASP A 191 -20.01 24.75 -14.19
C ASP A 191 -21.28 25.15 -13.40
N ASP A 192 -21.13 25.60 -12.15
CA ASP A 192 -22.25 26.01 -11.30
C ASP A 192 -22.99 27.23 -11.89
N ALA A 193 -22.28 28.17 -12.51
CA ALA A 193 -22.89 29.32 -13.18
C ALA A 193 -23.75 28.89 -14.38
N VAL A 194 -23.21 28.03 -15.23
CA VAL A 194 -23.92 27.56 -16.43
C VAL A 194 -25.09 26.65 -16.07
N ASP A 195 -24.90 25.70 -15.17
CA ASP A 195 -25.91 24.69 -14.82
C ASP A 195 -27.09 25.29 -14.05
N CYS A 196 -26.83 26.30 -13.21
CA CYS A 196 -27.86 26.92 -12.38
C CYS A 196 -28.62 28.05 -13.09
N CYS A 197 -27.91 28.86 -13.88
CA CYS A 197 -28.38 30.21 -14.20
C CYS A 197 -28.47 30.51 -15.70
N ALA A 198 -27.98 29.65 -16.60
CA ALA A 198 -28.09 29.91 -18.03
C ALA A 198 -29.58 29.93 -18.48
N PRO A 199 -30.00 30.87 -19.35
CA PRO A 199 -29.19 31.83 -20.11
C PRO A 199 -29.08 33.24 -19.49
N ASP A 200 -29.39 33.41 -18.20
CA ASP A 200 -29.36 34.71 -17.53
C ASP A 200 -27.91 35.12 -17.18
N TYR A 201 -27.41 36.16 -17.85
CA TYR A 201 -26.02 36.59 -17.71
C TYR A 201 -25.73 37.20 -16.34
N GLU A 202 -26.71 37.87 -15.72
CA GLU A 202 -26.52 38.45 -14.40
C GLU A 202 -26.35 37.33 -13.37
N GLU A 203 -27.29 36.39 -13.35
CA GLU A 203 -27.27 35.28 -12.40
C GLU A 203 -26.04 34.37 -12.61
N MET A 204 -25.66 34.11 -13.87
CA MET A 204 -24.45 33.35 -14.21
C MET A 204 -23.20 34.02 -13.65
N LEU A 205 -23.01 35.32 -13.90
CA LEU A 205 -21.83 36.05 -13.46
C LEU A 205 -21.80 36.19 -11.93
N ALA A 206 -22.94 36.44 -11.30
CA ALA A 206 -23.06 36.47 -9.85
C ALA A 206 -22.70 35.12 -9.23
N ARG A 207 -23.21 34.01 -9.77
CA ARG A 207 -22.92 32.66 -9.30
C ARG A 207 -21.44 32.30 -9.46
N PHE A 208 -20.84 32.67 -10.60
CA PHE A 208 -19.42 32.48 -10.84
C PHE A 208 -18.57 33.22 -9.79
N ILE A 209 -18.83 34.52 -9.57
CA ILE A 209 -18.08 35.32 -8.59
C ILE A 209 -18.20 34.71 -7.19
N GLN A 210 -19.39 34.22 -6.82
CA GLN A 210 -19.62 33.57 -5.52
C GLN A 210 -18.77 32.31 -5.32
N VAL A 211 -18.65 31.46 -6.34
CA VAL A 211 -17.98 30.16 -6.24
C VAL A 211 -16.48 30.28 -6.50
N ALA A 212 -16.07 31.05 -7.52
CA ALA A 212 -14.70 31.18 -7.97
C ALA A 212 -13.80 32.03 -7.04
N GLN A 213 -14.34 32.57 -5.94
CA GLN A 213 -13.57 33.21 -4.87
C GLN A 213 -13.25 32.26 -3.71
N VAL A 214 -13.84 31.07 -3.69
CA VAL A 214 -13.59 30.08 -2.63
C VAL A 214 -12.27 29.36 -2.92
N VAL A 215 -11.36 29.40 -1.93
CA VAL A 215 -10.05 28.75 -2.02
C VAL A 215 -10.22 27.23 -2.15
N ASP A 216 -9.70 26.67 -3.24
CA ASP A 216 -9.61 25.24 -3.47
C ASP A 216 -8.43 24.67 -2.70
N LYS A 217 -8.73 24.02 -1.56
CA LYS A 217 -7.73 23.36 -0.72
C LYS A 217 -7.68 21.87 -1.07
N PRO A 218 -6.49 21.25 -1.15
CA PRO A 218 -6.40 19.82 -1.35
C PRO A 218 -7.11 19.06 -0.22
N PHE A 219 -7.93 18.06 -0.57
CA PHE A 219 -8.70 17.23 0.37
C PHE A 219 -7.89 16.70 1.58
N TYR A 220 -6.59 16.42 1.40
CA TYR A 220 -5.75 15.92 2.49
C TYR A 220 -5.58 16.92 3.64
N VAL A 221 -5.72 18.22 3.39
CA VAL A 221 -5.61 19.26 4.43
C VAL A 221 -6.76 19.11 5.43
N ASP A 222 -7.97 18.83 4.94
CA ASP A 222 -9.15 18.62 5.79
C ASP A 222 -9.16 17.22 6.43
N ALA A 223 -8.60 16.21 5.74
CA ALA A 223 -8.55 14.84 6.23
C ALA A 223 -7.39 14.56 7.22
N ALA A 224 -6.32 15.36 7.20
CA ALA A 224 -5.11 15.11 8.00
C ALA A 224 -5.37 15.04 9.52
N PRO A 225 -6.17 15.92 10.15
CA PRO A 225 -6.48 15.82 11.58
C PRO A 225 -7.19 14.51 11.94
N TRP A 226 -8.12 14.07 11.10
CA TRP A 226 -8.86 12.83 11.28
C TRP A 226 -7.95 11.60 11.11
N ALA A 227 -7.08 11.61 10.10
CA ALA A 227 -6.11 10.55 9.88
C ALA A 227 -5.11 10.43 11.06
N GLY A 228 -4.65 11.56 11.59
CA GLY A 228 -3.79 11.60 12.79
C GLY A 228 -4.49 11.04 14.03
N GLY A 229 -5.73 11.44 14.27
CA GLY A 229 -6.55 10.93 15.37
C GLY A 229 -6.79 9.41 15.27
N ALA A 230 -7.17 8.92 14.10
CA ALA A 230 -7.40 7.50 13.85
C ALA A 230 -6.11 6.67 14.03
N ALA A 231 -4.97 7.16 13.52
CA ALA A 231 -3.67 6.51 13.70
C ALA A 231 -3.26 6.46 15.18
N GLY A 232 -3.49 7.55 15.93
CA GLY A 232 -3.23 7.61 17.37
C GLY A 232 -4.04 6.58 18.16
N LEU A 233 -5.34 6.48 17.90
CA LEU A 233 -6.23 5.49 18.53
C LEU A 233 -5.83 4.05 18.18
N ALA A 234 -5.48 3.79 16.91
CA ALA A 234 -5.00 2.48 16.47
C ALA A 234 -3.69 2.09 17.18
N GLY A 235 -2.76 3.04 17.31
CA GLY A 235 -1.50 2.86 18.03
C GLY A 235 -1.73 2.57 19.53
N LEU A 236 -2.61 3.33 20.18
CA LEU A 236 -2.99 3.12 21.58
C LEU A 236 -3.61 1.72 21.79
N TRP A 237 -4.59 1.36 20.96
CA TRP A 237 -5.25 0.06 21.00
C TRP A 237 -4.25 -1.09 20.81
N TRP A 238 -3.35 -0.96 19.83
CA TRP A 238 -2.30 -1.94 19.59
C TRP A 238 -1.37 -2.08 20.81
N GLY A 239 -0.95 -0.96 21.40
CA GLY A 239 -0.11 -0.93 22.59
C GLY A 239 -0.76 -1.62 23.79
N VAL A 240 -2.00 -1.26 24.12
CA VAL A 240 -2.76 -1.83 25.24
C VAL A 240 -2.99 -3.34 25.06
N THR A 241 -3.43 -3.77 23.87
CA THR A 241 -3.68 -5.19 23.59
C THR A 241 -2.39 -6.01 23.57
N ALA A 242 -1.29 -5.46 23.05
CA ALA A 242 0.02 -6.12 23.07
C ALA A 242 0.54 -6.29 24.50
N LEU A 243 0.42 -5.27 25.34
CA LEU A 243 0.83 -5.33 26.75
C LEU A 243 -0.02 -6.33 27.54
N GLY A 244 -1.34 -6.32 27.36
CA GLY A 244 -2.24 -7.30 28.00
C GLY A 244 -1.91 -8.74 27.60
N ALA A 245 -1.68 -8.98 26.30
CA ALA A 245 -1.29 -10.30 25.81
C ALA A 245 0.04 -10.79 26.39
N ARG A 246 1.03 -9.88 26.50
CA ARG A 246 2.35 -10.18 27.12
C ARG A 246 2.22 -10.49 28.60
N ARG A 247 1.45 -9.71 29.36
CA ARG A 247 1.23 -9.94 30.80
C ARG A 247 0.53 -11.27 31.05
N ALA A 248 -0.53 -11.57 30.31
CA ALA A 248 -1.27 -12.82 30.46
C ALA A 248 -0.38 -14.04 30.15
N ARG A 249 0.40 -13.99 29.06
CA ARG A 249 1.36 -15.06 28.74
C ARG A 249 2.41 -15.24 29.84
N ARG A 250 2.99 -14.16 30.36
CA ARG A 250 3.97 -14.23 31.45
C ARG A 250 3.38 -14.79 32.75
N ALA A 251 2.09 -14.56 33.01
CA ALA A 251 1.41 -15.14 34.16
C ALA A 251 1.26 -16.67 34.00
N ASP A 252 0.83 -17.11 32.81
CA ASP A 252 0.71 -18.53 32.48
C ASP A 252 2.09 -19.23 32.56
N GLU A 253 3.14 -18.65 31.94
CA GLU A 253 4.52 -19.18 31.97
C GLU A 253 5.09 -19.28 33.40
N LYS A 254 4.75 -18.35 34.30
CA LYS A 254 5.15 -18.42 35.70
C LYS A 254 4.43 -19.56 36.44
N ALA A 255 3.14 -19.74 36.19
CA ALA A 255 2.37 -20.82 36.81
C ALA A 255 2.89 -22.20 36.39
N HIS A 256 3.30 -22.38 35.12
CA HIS A 256 3.92 -23.62 34.67
C HIS A 256 5.28 -23.85 35.36
N LEU A 257 6.10 -22.80 35.47
CA LEU A 257 7.41 -22.88 36.11
C LEU A 257 7.30 -23.21 37.61
N GLU A 258 6.28 -22.72 38.31
CA GLU A 258 6.03 -23.08 39.72
C GLU A 258 5.78 -24.58 39.89
N ILE A 259 5.14 -25.23 38.91
CA ILE A 259 4.87 -26.67 38.92
C ILE A 259 6.10 -27.47 38.50
N SER A 260 6.82 -27.03 37.47
CA SER A 260 7.95 -27.78 36.90
C SER A 260 9.24 -27.63 37.71
N ARG A 261 9.48 -26.48 38.34
CA ARG A 261 10.70 -26.19 39.11
C ARG A 261 11.00 -27.25 40.19
N PRO A 262 10.08 -27.65 41.08
CA PRO A 262 10.40 -28.68 42.08
C PRO A 262 10.75 -30.03 41.44
N LEU A 263 10.09 -30.41 40.34
CA LEU A 263 10.38 -31.65 39.60
C LEU A 263 11.81 -31.62 39.02
N LEU A 264 12.16 -30.53 38.35
CA LEU A 264 13.47 -30.34 37.76
C LEU A 264 14.58 -30.26 38.83
N THR A 265 14.30 -29.64 39.98
CA THR A 265 15.23 -29.59 41.11
C THR A 265 15.52 -30.99 41.65
N GLU A 266 14.48 -31.80 41.88
CA GLU A 266 14.62 -33.21 42.30
C GLU A 266 15.49 -34.00 41.31
N GLU A 267 15.21 -33.84 40.02
CA GLU A 267 15.91 -34.53 38.94
C GLU A 267 17.38 -34.11 38.81
N ILE A 268 17.68 -32.82 38.95
CA ILE A 268 19.06 -32.30 38.94
C ILE A 268 19.83 -32.86 40.13
N ILE A 269 19.23 -32.89 41.32
CA ILE A 269 19.88 -33.43 42.52
C ILE A 269 20.19 -34.93 42.32
N ALA A 270 19.20 -35.72 41.91
CA ALA A 270 19.36 -37.16 41.69
C ALA A 270 20.40 -37.45 40.60
N LEU A 271 20.35 -36.72 39.48
CA LEU A 271 21.30 -36.93 38.38
C LEU A 271 22.71 -36.44 38.74
N SER A 272 22.85 -35.35 39.48
CA SER A 272 24.16 -34.86 39.97
C SER A 272 24.82 -35.87 40.91
N GLN A 273 24.04 -36.51 41.80
CA GLN A 273 24.51 -37.59 42.65
C GLN A 273 24.95 -38.81 41.82
N GLN A 274 24.16 -39.20 40.83
CA GLN A 274 24.51 -40.31 39.92
C GLN A 274 25.81 -40.03 39.15
N VAL A 275 25.97 -38.81 38.61
CA VAL A 275 27.16 -38.43 37.84
C VAL A 275 28.40 -38.31 38.72
N SER A 276 28.23 -37.85 39.97
CA SER A 276 29.32 -37.75 40.95
C SER A 276 29.81 -39.12 41.44
N ALA A 277 28.98 -40.16 41.35
CA ALA A 277 29.35 -41.53 41.68
C ALA A 277 30.07 -42.28 40.53
N LEU A 278 30.27 -41.66 39.36
CA LEU A 278 30.94 -42.30 38.23
C LEU A 278 32.42 -42.60 38.58
N PRO A 279 32.92 -43.82 38.28
CA PRO A 279 34.31 -44.16 38.53
C PRO A 279 35.26 -43.35 37.65
N THR A 280 36.43 -43.03 38.19
CA THR A 280 37.54 -42.49 37.41
C THR A 280 38.09 -43.56 36.47
N THR A 281 38.48 -43.16 35.27
CA THR A 281 38.96 -44.06 34.21
C THR A 281 40.15 -43.43 33.50
N SER A 282 41.12 -44.25 33.10
CA SER A 282 42.29 -43.84 32.31
C SER A 282 41.99 -43.75 30.82
N ASP A 283 40.85 -44.28 30.35
CA ASP A 283 40.41 -44.16 28.96
C ASP A 283 40.05 -42.70 28.63
N PRO A 284 40.76 -42.06 27.67
CA PRO A 284 40.50 -40.68 27.28
C PRO A 284 39.07 -40.43 26.78
N GLN A 285 38.46 -41.38 26.06
CA GLN A 285 37.11 -41.21 25.52
C GLN A 285 36.06 -41.24 26.64
N GLN A 286 36.17 -42.19 27.57
CA GLN A 286 35.28 -42.27 28.72
C GLN A 286 35.46 -41.10 29.68
N SER A 287 36.71 -40.65 29.90
CA SER A 287 37.01 -39.48 30.73
C SER A 287 36.39 -38.20 30.15
N LYS A 288 36.51 -38.00 28.83
CA LYS A 288 35.89 -36.87 28.13
C LYS A 288 34.37 -36.89 28.26
N LEU A 289 33.73 -38.02 27.94
CA LEU A 289 32.27 -38.13 27.99
C LEU A 289 31.73 -37.93 29.41
N SER A 290 32.42 -38.45 30.42
CA SER A 290 32.05 -38.24 31.83
C SER A 290 32.07 -36.74 32.21
N LYS A 291 33.07 -36.00 31.72
CA LYS A 291 33.15 -34.54 31.91
C LYS A 291 32.04 -33.81 31.16
N ASP A 292 31.75 -34.21 29.93
CA ASP A 292 30.69 -33.61 29.12
C ASP A 292 29.30 -33.80 29.77
N VAL A 293 29.05 -34.96 30.37
CA VAL A 293 27.83 -35.22 31.15
C VAL A 293 27.76 -34.32 32.39
N LEU A 294 28.84 -34.24 33.18
CA LEU A 294 28.90 -33.37 34.35
C LEU A 294 28.65 -31.90 34.00
N ASP A 295 29.32 -31.39 32.97
CA ASP A 295 29.12 -30.02 32.48
C ASP A 295 27.68 -29.79 32.00
N THR A 296 27.05 -30.79 31.37
CA THR A 296 25.63 -30.70 30.96
C THR A 296 24.69 -30.59 32.16
N VAL A 297 24.93 -31.36 33.23
CA VAL A 297 24.13 -31.28 34.47
C VAL A 297 24.34 -29.95 35.19
N GLU A 298 25.57 -29.44 35.28
CA GLU A 298 25.86 -28.13 35.87
C GLU A 298 25.24 -26.99 35.05
N LYS A 299 25.25 -27.09 33.72
CA LYS A 299 24.52 -26.16 32.84
C LYS A 299 23.02 -26.20 33.11
N ALA A 300 22.43 -27.39 33.30
CA ALA A 300 21.02 -27.52 33.62
C ALA A 300 20.67 -26.85 34.95
N ARG A 301 21.49 -27.07 35.99
CA ARG A 301 21.38 -26.41 37.30
C ARG A 301 21.43 -24.90 37.19
N HIS A 302 22.50 -24.37 36.57
CA HIS A 302 22.68 -22.92 36.44
C HIS A 302 21.54 -22.26 35.67
N ARG A 303 20.96 -22.97 34.69
CA ARG A 303 19.84 -22.48 33.91
C ARG A 303 18.53 -22.52 34.67
N LEU A 304 18.30 -23.55 35.50
CA LEU A 304 17.14 -23.60 36.39
C LEU A 304 17.17 -22.48 37.43
N ASP A 305 18.35 -22.16 37.98
CA ASP A 305 18.52 -21.06 38.94
C ASP A 305 18.09 -19.70 38.36
N LYS A 306 18.23 -19.53 37.04
CA LYS A 306 17.86 -18.30 36.30
C LYS A 306 16.55 -18.41 35.52
N ALA A 307 15.80 -19.50 35.66
CA ALA A 307 14.62 -19.74 34.84
C ALA A 307 13.49 -18.73 35.14
N GLU A 308 12.92 -18.13 34.10
CA GLU A 308 11.81 -17.16 34.22
C GLU A 308 10.51 -17.63 33.55
N GLY A 309 10.53 -18.71 32.76
CA GLY A 309 9.32 -19.29 32.18
C GLY A 309 9.54 -20.55 31.34
N ASP A 310 8.58 -20.83 30.46
CA ASP A 310 8.50 -22.07 29.68
C ASP A 310 9.74 -22.39 28.85
N LYS A 311 10.34 -21.39 28.19
CA LYS A 311 11.54 -21.62 27.37
C LYS A 311 12.74 -22.09 28.18
N ASP A 312 12.85 -21.64 29.42
CA ASP A 312 13.93 -22.06 30.31
C ASP A 312 13.66 -23.47 30.83
N THR A 313 12.39 -23.76 31.18
CA THR A 313 11.95 -25.12 31.56
C THR A 313 12.25 -26.14 30.45
N GLU A 314 11.89 -25.83 29.20
CA GLU A 314 12.16 -26.65 28.02
C GLU A 314 13.67 -26.90 27.84
N ALA A 315 14.48 -25.84 27.96
CA ALA A 315 15.92 -25.94 27.83
C ALA A 315 16.57 -26.77 28.95
N VAL A 316 16.11 -26.63 30.20
CA VAL A 316 16.60 -27.44 31.33
C VAL A 316 16.24 -28.92 31.11
N ALA A 317 14.98 -29.22 30.76
CA ALA A 317 14.54 -30.58 30.47
C ALA A 317 15.32 -31.22 29.30
N THR A 318 15.61 -30.44 28.25
CA THR A 318 16.45 -30.88 27.11
C THR A 318 17.87 -31.25 27.58
N LEU A 319 18.48 -30.43 28.43
CA LEU A 319 19.81 -30.71 29.00
C LEU A 319 19.80 -31.97 29.87
N LEU A 320 18.75 -32.16 30.68
CA LEU A 320 18.58 -33.34 31.51
C LEU A 320 18.38 -34.63 30.69
N GLY A 321 17.64 -34.56 29.58
CA GLY A 321 17.55 -35.66 28.62
C GLY A 321 18.90 -35.96 27.95
N SER A 322 19.62 -34.91 27.53
CA SER A 322 20.95 -35.02 26.92
C SER A 322 21.98 -35.67 27.85
N ALA A 323 21.98 -35.30 29.13
CA ALA A 323 22.86 -35.88 30.13
C ALA A 323 22.57 -37.38 30.36
N ARG A 324 21.30 -37.78 30.39
CA ARG A 324 20.90 -39.20 30.50
C ARG A 324 21.30 -40.02 29.28
N TYR A 325 21.18 -39.45 28.08
CA TYR A 325 21.72 -40.07 26.88
C TYR A 325 23.26 -40.19 26.96
N GLY A 326 23.96 -39.17 27.46
CA GLY A 326 25.40 -39.24 27.70
C GLY A 326 25.81 -40.37 28.66
N LEU A 327 25.02 -40.64 29.70
CA LEU A 327 25.23 -41.80 30.58
C LEU A 327 25.05 -43.13 29.84
N LEU A 328 24.02 -43.26 29.00
CA LEU A 328 23.83 -44.45 28.16
C LEU A 328 25.01 -44.68 27.20
N CYS A 329 25.51 -43.62 26.58
CA CYS A 329 26.69 -43.66 25.73
C CYS A 329 27.93 -44.11 26.51
N LEU A 330 28.09 -43.63 27.74
CA LEU A 330 29.20 -43.99 28.61
C LEU A 330 29.16 -45.49 28.98
N ASP A 331 27.97 -46.01 29.29
CA ASP A 331 27.78 -47.44 29.58
C ASP A 331 28.04 -48.31 28.35
N ALA A 332 27.63 -47.87 27.16
CA ALA A 332 27.93 -48.56 25.90
C ALA A 332 29.45 -48.63 25.64
N LEU A 333 30.16 -47.51 25.82
CA LEU A 333 31.62 -47.46 25.68
C LEU A 333 32.33 -48.38 26.68
N ARG A 334 31.91 -48.38 27.95
CA ARG A 334 32.45 -49.28 28.98
C ARG A 334 32.23 -50.76 28.64
N ALA A 335 31.11 -51.07 28.00
CA ALA A 335 30.78 -52.42 27.55
C ALA A 335 31.42 -52.80 26.20
N GLY A 336 32.23 -51.94 25.59
CA GLY A 336 32.82 -52.17 24.26
C GLY A 336 31.79 -52.22 23.13
N LYS A 337 30.62 -51.62 23.33
CA LYS A 337 29.53 -51.55 22.35
C LYS A 337 29.60 -50.23 21.57
N PRO A 338 29.08 -50.19 20.32
CA PRO A 338 28.95 -48.93 19.60
C PRO A 338 28.05 -47.96 20.37
N VAL A 339 28.33 -46.67 20.21
CA VAL A 339 27.49 -45.60 20.77
C VAL A 339 26.08 -45.74 20.15
N PRO A 340 25.02 -45.85 20.97
CA PRO A 340 23.66 -46.01 20.46
C PRO A 340 23.19 -44.72 19.79
N GLU A 341 22.27 -44.83 18.83
CA GLU A 341 21.59 -43.66 18.27
C GLU A 341 20.64 -43.03 19.30
N PRO A 342 20.43 -41.69 19.29
CA PRO A 342 19.48 -41.03 20.19
C PRO A 342 18.04 -41.50 19.96
N THR A 343 17.43 -42.06 21.01
CA THR A 343 16.00 -42.41 21.05
C THR A 343 15.23 -41.45 21.95
N PRO A 344 13.90 -41.32 21.77
CA PRO A 344 13.06 -40.57 22.70
C PRO A 344 13.13 -41.16 24.12
N PRO A 345 12.84 -40.35 25.15
CA PRO A 345 12.87 -40.84 26.53
C PRO A 345 11.76 -41.87 26.80
N CYS A 346 11.87 -42.60 27.90
CA CYS A 346 10.78 -43.46 28.37
C CYS A 346 9.50 -42.62 28.62
N PHE A 347 8.40 -43.07 28.03
CA PHE A 347 7.10 -42.39 28.11
C PHE A 347 6.57 -42.32 29.55
N PHE A 348 6.74 -43.36 30.36
CA PHE A 348 6.17 -43.41 31.72
C PHE A 348 6.90 -42.48 32.69
N ASP A 349 8.23 -42.43 32.59
CA ASP A 349 9.06 -41.50 33.35
C ASP A 349 10.30 -41.11 32.52
N PRO A 350 10.41 -39.85 32.08
CA PRO A 350 11.58 -39.38 31.35
C PRO A 350 12.90 -39.51 32.13
N ARG A 351 12.84 -39.67 33.47
CA ARG A 351 14.01 -39.89 34.32
C ARG A 351 14.70 -41.23 34.05
N HIS A 352 13.99 -42.22 33.49
CA HIS A 352 14.57 -43.51 33.10
C HIS A 352 15.54 -43.41 31.91
N GLY A 353 15.56 -42.28 31.20
CA GLY A 353 16.45 -42.07 30.08
C GLY A 353 15.91 -42.59 28.75
N PRO A 354 16.78 -42.78 27.74
CA PRO A 354 16.40 -43.16 26.39
C PRO A 354 15.69 -44.51 26.34
N SER A 355 14.70 -44.63 25.45
CA SER A 355 13.95 -45.86 25.20
C SER A 355 14.78 -46.88 24.43
N THR A 356 14.44 -48.17 24.60
CA THR A 356 15.07 -49.29 23.88
C THR A 356 14.11 -50.05 23.00
N SER A 357 12.80 -49.90 23.23
CA SER A 357 11.75 -50.53 22.45
C SER A 357 10.46 -49.70 22.51
N SER A 358 9.54 -49.99 21.61
CA SER A 358 8.17 -49.48 21.65
C SER A 358 7.21 -50.57 22.12
N ALA A 359 6.16 -50.16 22.83
CA ALA A 359 5.11 -51.05 23.32
C ALA A 359 3.73 -50.45 23.02
N SER A 360 2.76 -51.32 22.74
CA SER A 360 1.36 -50.91 22.60
C SER A 360 0.70 -50.90 23.98
N TRP A 361 0.24 -49.74 24.43
CA TRP A 361 -0.25 -49.56 25.80
C TRP A 361 -1.53 -48.72 25.85
N ALA A 362 -2.41 -49.03 26.79
CA ALA A 362 -3.60 -48.26 27.11
C ALA A 362 -3.65 -47.98 28.63
N PRO A 363 -4.17 -46.82 29.08
CA PRO A 363 -4.28 -46.50 30.50
C PRO A 363 -5.22 -47.46 31.22
N PRO A 364 -4.90 -47.87 32.47
CA PRO A 364 -5.78 -48.71 33.29
C PRO A 364 -7.16 -48.06 33.53
N GLU A 365 -7.20 -46.74 33.72
CA GLU A 365 -8.42 -45.95 33.95
C GLU A 365 -9.33 -45.80 32.73
N GLY A 366 -8.95 -46.42 31.59
CA GLY A 366 -9.64 -46.29 30.32
C GLY A 366 -9.02 -45.19 29.46
N GLY A 367 -8.72 -45.52 28.21
CA GLY A 367 -8.14 -44.58 27.25
C GLY A 367 -7.81 -45.24 25.92
N LYS A 368 -7.33 -44.44 24.97
CA LYS A 368 -6.93 -44.96 23.66
C LYS A 368 -5.63 -45.76 23.78
N GLN A 369 -5.60 -46.89 23.09
CA GLN A 369 -4.36 -47.62 22.85
C GLN A 369 -3.40 -46.74 22.05
N ARG A 370 -2.14 -46.68 22.49
CA ARG A 370 -1.09 -45.85 21.91
C ARG A 370 0.23 -46.62 21.88
N SER A 371 1.03 -46.35 20.86
CA SER A 371 2.42 -46.82 20.79
C SER A 371 3.28 -45.89 21.64
N VAL A 372 3.90 -46.42 22.69
CA VAL A 372 4.76 -45.67 23.63
C VAL A 372 6.18 -46.19 23.58
N GLU A 373 7.12 -45.28 23.72
CA GLU A 373 8.56 -45.57 23.76
C GLU A 373 8.96 -45.87 25.22
N VAL A 374 9.61 -47.00 25.47
CA VAL A 374 9.83 -47.51 26.83
C VAL A 374 11.28 -47.90 27.05
N CYS A 375 11.78 -47.67 28.27
CA CYS A 375 13.07 -48.20 28.70
C CYS A 375 12.97 -49.71 28.98
N VAL A 376 14.13 -50.37 29.13
CA VAL A 376 14.22 -51.82 29.38
C VAL A 376 13.38 -52.25 30.58
N GLU A 377 13.42 -51.51 31.68
CA GLU A 377 12.69 -51.84 32.91
C GLU A 377 11.18 -51.71 32.74
N CYS A 378 10.70 -50.61 32.13
CA CYS A 378 9.27 -50.45 31.84
C CYS A 378 8.78 -51.48 30.83
N ALA A 379 9.61 -51.86 29.85
CA ALA A 379 9.28 -52.91 28.90
C ALA A 379 9.14 -54.28 29.60
N ALA A 380 10.03 -54.58 30.55
CA ALA A 380 9.96 -55.82 31.34
C ALA A 380 8.69 -55.87 32.22
N ARG A 381 8.32 -54.76 32.86
CA ARG A 381 7.07 -54.67 33.64
C ARG A 381 5.84 -54.86 32.78
N LEU A 382 5.77 -54.21 31.62
CA LEU A 382 4.66 -54.41 30.67
C LEU A 382 4.57 -55.86 30.19
N ALA A 383 5.71 -56.51 29.90
CA ALA A 383 5.73 -57.92 29.50
C ALA A 383 5.30 -58.89 30.62
N ALA A 384 5.39 -58.45 31.87
CA ALA A 384 4.94 -59.19 33.05
C ALA A 384 3.52 -58.81 33.51
N ASP A 385 2.76 -58.06 32.70
CA ASP A 385 1.44 -57.50 33.05
C ASP A 385 1.44 -56.66 34.35
N GLN A 386 2.57 -56.02 34.65
CA GLN A 386 2.74 -55.12 35.80
C GLN A 386 2.66 -53.66 35.40
N GLU A 387 2.19 -52.81 36.32
CA GLU A 387 2.13 -51.37 36.09
C GLU A 387 3.54 -50.76 36.02
N PRO A 388 3.88 -50.04 34.94
CA PRO A 388 5.15 -49.33 34.83
C PRO A 388 5.29 -48.27 35.91
N ASP A 389 6.53 -47.91 36.26
CA ASP A 389 6.76 -46.78 37.16
C ASP A 389 6.46 -45.46 36.43
N VAL A 390 5.35 -44.83 36.80
CA VAL A 390 4.81 -43.62 36.18
C VAL A 390 5.24 -42.40 36.97
N ARG A 391 5.75 -41.38 36.27
CA ARG A 391 6.04 -40.08 36.87
C ARG A 391 4.75 -39.39 37.30
N MET A 392 4.48 -39.44 38.60
CA MET A 392 3.39 -38.74 39.25
C MET A 392 3.81 -37.32 39.63
N VAL A 393 2.91 -36.37 39.38
CA VAL A 393 3.08 -34.95 39.71
C VAL A 393 1.89 -34.52 40.57
N THR A 394 2.18 -33.91 41.71
CA THR A 394 1.15 -33.45 42.64
C THR A 394 0.76 -32.02 42.29
N LEU A 395 -0.47 -31.85 41.80
CA LEU A 395 -1.07 -30.54 41.56
C LEU A 395 -2.33 -30.40 42.42
N ARG A 396 -2.41 -29.35 43.25
CA ARG A 396 -3.55 -29.09 44.16
C ARG A 396 -3.92 -30.30 45.03
N ASN A 397 -2.91 -30.96 45.62
CA ASN A 397 -3.06 -32.17 46.45
C ASN A 397 -3.61 -33.41 45.74
N HIS A 398 -3.62 -33.43 44.41
CA HIS A 398 -4.00 -34.62 43.64
C HIS A 398 -2.79 -35.12 42.83
N PRO A 399 -2.30 -36.35 43.10
CA PRO A 399 -1.26 -36.96 42.28
C PRO A 399 -1.85 -37.35 40.94
N ARG A 400 -1.19 -36.93 39.85
CA ARG A 400 -1.61 -37.20 38.48
C ARG A 400 -0.40 -37.59 37.63
N PRO A 401 -0.55 -38.51 36.65
CA PRO A 401 0.53 -38.78 35.71
C PRO A 401 0.91 -37.50 34.94
N TYR A 402 2.20 -37.27 34.73
CA TYR A 402 2.69 -36.01 34.16
C TYR A 402 2.08 -35.68 32.79
N TRP A 403 1.80 -36.68 31.94
CA TRP A 403 1.18 -36.47 30.62
C TRP A 403 -0.25 -35.93 30.70
N THR A 404 -0.95 -36.15 31.82
CA THR A 404 -2.31 -35.60 32.00
C THR A 404 -2.31 -34.10 32.29
N LEU A 405 -1.14 -33.54 32.66
CA LEU A 405 -0.90 -32.11 32.88
C LEU A 405 -0.32 -31.46 31.63
N GLY A 406 -0.91 -31.74 30.46
CA GLY A 406 -0.34 -31.37 29.16
C GLY A 406 -0.27 -29.87 28.89
N GLU A 407 -0.99 -29.04 29.65
CA GLU A 407 -0.85 -27.58 29.61
C GLU A 407 0.26 -27.13 30.57
N GLU A 408 0.16 -27.52 31.84
CA GLU A 408 1.03 -27.09 32.93
C GLU A 408 2.47 -27.57 32.78
N LEU A 409 2.67 -28.75 32.16
CA LEU A 409 3.97 -29.36 31.90
C LEU A 409 4.33 -29.36 30.42
N ALA A 410 3.65 -28.58 29.57
CA ALA A 410 3.91 -28.53 28.13
C ALA A 410 5.39 -28.30 27.81
N SER A 411 6.04 -27.36 28.49
CA SER A 411 7.46 -27.03 28.31
C SER A 411 8.41 -28.12 28.81
N TYR A 412 8.08 -28.77 29.91
CA TYR A 412 8.82 -29.93 30.42
C TYR A 412 8.77 -31.11 29.42
N ILE A 413 7.58 -31.41 28.91
CA ILE A 413 7.35 -32.45 27.90
C ILE A 413 8.09 -32.11 26.61
N ASP A 414 7.88 -30.90 26.07
CA ASP A 414 8.51 -30.45 24.83
C ASP A 414 10.05 -30.50 24.94
N GLY A 415 10.61 -30.19 26.12
CA GLY A 415 12.05 -30.24 26.36
C GLY A 415 12.62 -31.65 26.41
N TYR A 416 11.98 -32.57 27.12
CA TYR A 416 12.41 -33.98 27.16
C TYR A 416 12.30 -34.69 25.82
N TRP A 417 11.32 -34.27 25.01
CA TRP A 417 11.09 -34.81 23.67
C TRP A 417 11.80 -34.00 22.57
N SER A 418 12.75 -33.14 22.95
CA SER A 418 13.62 -32.37 22.06
C SER A 418 15.03 -32.95 22.00
N GLN A 419 15.68 -32.87 20.84
CA GLN A 419 17.10 -33.19 20.66
C GLN A 419 18.01 -31.96 20.88
N GLY A 420 17.43 -30.79 21.16
CA GLY A 420 18.17 -29.54 21.40
C GLY A 420 18.75 -28.85 20.15
N ASP A 421 18.73 -29.50 19.00
CA ASP A 421 19.18 -28.96 17.70
C ASP A 421 18.02 -28.52 16.79
N GLY A 422 16.81 -28.42 17.36
CA GLY A 422 15.58 -28.10 16.65
C GLY A 422 14.82 -29.32 16.13
N ARG A 423 15.39 -30.53 16.20
CA ARG A 423 14.65 -31.79 16.02
C ARG A 423 13.92 -32.17 17.30
N SER A 424 12.75 -32.77 17.16
CA SER A 424 11.97 -33.29 18.27
C SER A 424 11.29 -34.60 17.90
N TRP A 425 11.06 -35.45 18.90
CA TRP A 425 10.26 -36.65 18.76
C TRP A 425 8.79 -36.33 19.03
N ARG A 426 7.89 -37.09 18.42
CA ARG A 426 6.45 -36.93 18.66
C ARG A 426 6.09 -37.51 20.02
N PHE A 427 5.51 -36.69 20.89
CA PHE A 427 4.95 -37.16 22.16
C PHE A 427 3.77 -38.14 21.93
N PRO A 428 3.76 -39.34 22.56
CA PRO A 428 2.74 -40.37 22.33
C PRO A 428 1.33 -40.00 22.75
N ASP A 429 1.14 -39.11 23.73
CA ASP A 429 -0.19 -38.75 24.20
C ASP A 429 -0.78 -37.57 23.42
N ASP A 430 -1.84 -37.87 22.65
CA ASP A 430 -2.51 -36.88 21.81
C ASP A 430 -3.31 -35.83 22.60
N ASP A 431 -3.79 -36.16 23.81
CA ASP A 431 -4.51 -35.20 24.67
C ASP A 431 -3.54 -34.17 25.25
N ALA A 432 -2.37 -34.61 25.72
CA ALA A 432 -1.31 -33.73 26.22
C ALA A 432 -0.85 -32.73 25.14
N ARG A 433 -0.56 -33.22 23.92
CA ARG A 433 -0.18 -32.35 22.79
C ARG A 433 -1.28 -31.35 22.45
N ARG A 434 -2.54 -31.80 22.42
CA ARG A 434 -3.69 -30.93 22.16
C ARG A 434 -3.83 -29.86 23.23
N ALA A 435 -3.64 -30.19 24.51
CA ALA A 435 -3.67 -29.22 25.61
C ALA A 435 -2.60 -28.13 25.42
N GLY A 436 -1.34 -28.52 25.18
CA GLY A 436 -0.26 -27.58 24.91
C GLY A 436 -0.45 -26.75 23.63
N GLU A 437 -1.03 -27.33 22.57
CA GLU A 437 -1.39 -26.61 21.34
C GLU A 437 -2.53 -25.62 21.56
N GLN A 438 -3.57 -26.01 22.30
CA GLN A 438 -4.68 -25.14 22.67
C GLN A 438 -4.19 -23.96 23.48
N MET A 439 -3.34 -24.17 24.49
CA MET A 439 -2.68 -23.11 25.23
C MET A 439 -1.92 -22.13 24.31
N ARG A 440 -1.03 -22.64 23.46
CA ARG A 440 -0.28 -21.82 22.50
C ARG A 440 -1.21 -21.08 21.53
N SER A 441 -2.34 -21.67 21.15
CA SER A 441 -3.37 -21.02 20.33
C SER A 441 -4.07 -19.88 21.05
N ARG A 442 -4.40 -20.04 22.35
CA ARG A 442 -4.98 -18.99 23.19
C ARG A 442 -4.02 -17.82 23.28
N TRP A 443 -2.73 -18.05 23.49
CA TRP A 443 -1.72 -16.98 23.48
C TRP A 443 -1.61 -16.26 22.14
N ARG A 444 -1.65 -16.98 21.03
CA ARG A 444 -1.65 -16.37 19.68
C ARG A 444 -2.91 -15.52 19.45
N SER A 445 -4.07 -15.99 19.90
CA SER A 445 -5.34 -15.27 19.76
C SER A 445 -5.40 -13.96 20.58
N ARG A 446 -4.62 -13.86 21.66
CA ARG A 446 -4.52 -12.63 22.47
C ARG A 446 -3.71 -11.52 21.77
N ARG A 447 -2.92 -11.84 20.73
CA ARG A 447 -2.06 -10.86 20.03
C ARG A 447 -2.92 -9.81 19.27
N PRO A 448 -2.46 -8.56 19.17
CA PRO A 448 -3.20 -7.48 18.49
C PRO A 448 -3.64 -7.86 17.06
N GLY A 449 -2.74 -8.44 16.27
CA GLY A 449 -3.05 -8.85 14.89
C GLY A 449 -4.17 -9.89 14.78
N ALA A 450 -4.27 -10.82 15.73
CA ALA A 450 -5.34 -11.82 15.75
C ALA A 450 -6.68 -11.25 16.21
N ARG A 451 -6.66 -10.21 17.06
CA ARG A 451 -7.87 -9.47 17.46
C ARG A 451 -8.36 -8.56 16.33
N PHE A 452 -7.43 -7.93 15.61
CA PHE A 452 -7.75 -7.10 14.46
C PHE A 452 -8.39 -7.92 13.34
N SER A 453 -7.86 -9.10 13.02
CA SER A 453 -8.44 -9.97 11.99
C SER A 453 -9.87 -10.42 12.30
N ARG A 454 -10.20 -10.66 13.59
CA ARG A 454 -11.56 -10.98 14.03
C ARG A 454 -12.49 -9.78 13.90
N PHE A 455 -12.04 -8.61 14.34
CA PHE A 455 -12.79 -7.36 14.16
C PHE A 455 -13.09 -7.09 12.67
N THR A 456 -12.10 -7.26 11.78
CA THR A 456 -12.33 -7.05 10.34
C THR A 456 -13.26 -8.08 9.71
N SER A 457 -13.26 -9.34 10.18
CA SER A 457 -14.22 -10.34 9.71
C SER A 457 -15.64 -10.07 10.20
N ASP A 458 -15.78 -9.57 11.43
CA ASP A 458 -17.10 -9.25 12.02
C ASP A 458 -17.70 -7.99 11.36
N VAL A 459 -16.87 -6.99 11.05
CA VAL A 459 -17.29 -5.82 10.25
C VAL A 459 -17.66 -6.25 8.83
N GLY A 460 -16.87 -7.12 8.19
CA GLY A 460 -17.18 -7.68 6.87
C GLY A 460 -18.52 -8.45 6.81
N THR A 461 -18.86 -9.13 7.91
CA THR A 461 -20.12 -9.89 8.04
C THR A 461 -21.32 -8.97 8.32
N SER A 462 -21.13 -7.88 9.05
CA SER A 462 -22.18 -6.87 9.28
C SER A 462 -22.44 -5.99 8.06
N VAL A 463 -21.41 -5.60 7.29
CA VAL A 463 -21.65 -4.87 6.02
C VAL A 463 -22.30 -5.75 4.96
N SER A 464 -22.00 -7.05 4.89
CA SER A 464 -22.71 -7.96 3.98
C SER A 464 -24.17 -8.20 4.40
N SER A 465 -24.49 -8.13 5.69
CA SER A 465 -25.90 -8.14 6.15
C SER A 465 -26.65 -6.85 5.84
N TRP A 466 -25.97 -5.69 5.80
CA TRP A 466 -26.57 -4.42 5.36
C TRP A 466 -26.72 -4.31 3.84
N SER A 467 -25.80 -4.89 3.07
CA SER A 467 -25.93 -5.01 1.61
C SER A 467 -27.06 -5.95 1.19
N ALA A 468 -27.38 -6.96 2.02
CA ALA A 468 -28.50 -7.87 1.81
C ALA A 468 -29.85 -7.29 2.31
N SER A 469 -29.86 -6.13 2.95
CA SER A 469 -31.08 -5.45 3.45
C SER A 469 -31.46 -4.22 2.60
N ARG A 470 -30.85 -4.05 1.41
CA ARG A 470 -31.13 -2.94 0.47
C ARG A 470 -31.44 -3.38 -0.96
N GLY A 471 -31.70 -4.67 -1.15
CA GLY A 471 -32.28 -5.22 -2.37
C GLY A 471 -33.53 -6.02 -2.01
N ASP A 472 -34.61 -5.74 -2.73
CA ASP A 472 -35.85 -6.51 -2.82
C ASP A 472 -36.99 -6.14 -1.85
N ASP A 473 -37.66 -5.04 -2.19
CA ASP A 473 -39.14 -5.00 -2.17
C ASP A 473 -39.64 -5.74 -3.42
N ASN A 474 -39.97 -7.03 -3.31
CA ASN A 474 -41.16 -7.61 -3.95
C ASN A 474 -41.48 -9.02 -3.43
N ASP A 475 -42.78 -9.31 -3.41
CA ASP A 475 -43.46 -10.37 -2.69
C ASP A 475 -43.10 -11.83 -3.02
N SER A 476 -43.17 -12.68 -1.98
CA SER A 476 -44.03 -13.89 -1.85
C SER A 476 -43.36 -15.19 -1.34
N VAL A 477 -43.76 -15.56 -0.11
CA VAL A 477 -44.41 -16.85 0.26
C VAL A 477 -43.68 -18.20 -0.01
N TRP A 478 -43.26 -18.81 1.11
CA TRP A 478 -43.28 -20.25 1.50
C TRP A 478 -42.03 -21.14 1.37
N SER A 479 -41.46 -21.41 2.56
CA SER A 479 -41.19 -22.72 3.18
C SER A 479 -40.15 -23.71 2.62
N SER A 480 -39.21 -23.99 3.53
CA SER A 480 -38.53 -25.28 3.83
C SER A 480 -37.34 -25.70 2.97
N GLY A 481 -36.28 -26.16 3.64
CA GLY A 481 -35.23 -26.96 3.01
C GLY A 481 -33.81 -26.61 3.47
N SER A 482 -33.41 -27.20 4.60
CA SER A 482 -32.02 -27.31 5.01
C SER A 482 -31.17 -28.00 3.93
N SER A 483 -30.06 -27.37 3.51
CA SER A 483 -28.87 -28.13 3.11
C SER A 483 -27.61 -27.27 3.14
N ARG A 484 -26.66 -27.75 3.95
CA ARG A 484 -25.25 -27.38 3.98
C ARG A 484 -24.66 -27.57 2.58
N SER A 485 -23.96 -26.56 2.06
CA SER A 485 -22.96 -26.78 1.01
C SER A 485 -21.66 -26.06 1.37
N ARG A 486 -20.62 -26.88 1.54
CA ARG A 486 -19.22 -26.46 1.61
C ARG A 486 -18.79 -26.11 0.20
N SER A 487 -18.05 -25.02 0.03
CA SER A 487 -17.31 -24.73 -1.20
C SER A 487 -15.87 -24.38 -0.85
N TRP A 488 -14.97 -25.10 -1.50
CA TRP A 488 -13.53 -25.12 -1.33
C TRP A 488 -12.91 -24.41 -2.54
N SER A 489 -11.74 -23.82 -2.33
CA SER A 489 -10.75 -23.39 -3.35
C SER A 489 -11.09 -22.07 -4.07
N SER A 490 -10.12 -21.24 -4.48
CA SER A 490 -8.74 -21.52 -4.85
C SER A 490 -7.81 -20.33 -4.55
N ARG A 491 -6.59 -20.64 -4.12
CA ARG A 491 -5.45 -19.72 -4.12
C ARG A 491 -5.02 -19.46 -5.55
N THR A 492 -4.88 -18.20 -5.94
CA THR A 492 -4.02 -17.79 -7.06
C THR A 492 -3.04 -16.73 -6.57
N ARG A 493 -1.76 -17.04 -6.76
CA ARG A 493 -0.64 -16.11 -6.67
C ARG A 493 -0.51 -15.42 -8.04
N SER A 494 -0.41 -14.11 -8.05
CA SER A 494 0.11 -13.36 -9.20
C SER A 494 1.03 -12.25 -8.69
N SER A 495 2.23 -12.26 -9.24
CA SER A 495 3.32 -11.32 -9.05
C SER A 495 3.13 -10.01 -9.84
N SER A 496 3.96 -9.03 -9.48
CA SER A 496 4.49 -7.95 -10.33
C SER A 496 3.51 -6.93 -10.91
N GLY A 497 3.65 -5.67 -10.48
CA GLY A 497 3.05 -4.52 -11.16
C GLY A 497 3.44 -3.22 -10.45
N GLY A 498 4.52 -2.58 -10.91
CA GLY A 498 4.96 -1.28 -10.41
C GLY A 498 3.94 -0.19 -10.71
N SER A 499 3.55 0.57 -9.69
CA SER A 499 2.63 1.70 -9.83
C SER A 499 3.42 2.96 -10.18
N SER A 500 3.50 3.28 -11.48
CA SER A 500 3.76 4.64 -11.93
C SER A 500 2.49 5.47 -11.71
N ARG A 501 2.63 6.57 -10.98
CA ARG A 501 1.56 7.54 -10.74
C ARG A 501 1.34 8.33 -12.03
N ARG A 502 0.30 7.97 -12.78
CA ARG A 502 -0.27 8.83 -13.82
C ARG A 502 -1.70 9.12 -13.44
N SER A 503 -1.92 10.33 -12.94
CA SER A 503 -3.23 10.89 -12.65
C SER A 503 -4.07 10.89 -13.93
N SER A 504 -5.07 10.02 -13.99
CA SER A 504 -6.15 10.15 -14.96
C SER A 504 -7.00 11.35 -14.55
N ARG A 505 -6.68 12.52 -15.12
CA ARG A 505 -7.60 13.64 -15.20
C ARG A 505 -8.87 13.12 -15.87
N ARG A 506 -9.97 13.22 -15.14
CA ARG A 506 -11.33 13.02 -15.61
C ARG A 506 -11.52 13.96 -16.79
N SER A 507 -11.67 13.36 -17.97
CA SER A 507 -12.01 14.02 -19.23
C SER A 507 -13.30 14.82 -19.05
N GLY A 508 -13.16 16.13 -18.85
CA GLY A 508 -14.21 17.08 -19.17
C GLY A 508 -14.45 16.98 -20.67
N GLY A 509 -15.68 16.65 -21.06
CA GLY A 509 -16.05 16.58 -22.46
C GLY A 509 -15.76 17.91 -23.14
N SER A 510 -15.07 17.84 -24.27
CA SER A 510 -14.91 18.95 -25.20
C SER A 510 -16.29 19.51 -25.53
N ARG A 511 -16.62 20.69 -24.99
CA ARG A 511 -17.75 21.50 -25.44
C ARG A 511 -17.29 22.27 -26.68
N GLY A 512 -17.07 21.53 -27.78
CA GLY A 512 -16.85 22.13 -29.10
C GLY A 512 -18.17 22.67 -29.67
N PHE A 513 -18.06 23.71 -30.49
CA PHE A 513 -19.17 24.42 -31.16
C PHE A 513 -19.98 23.53 -32.10
#